data_AF-A0A414S2T3-F1
#
_entry.id   AF-A0A414S2T3-F1
#
_cell.length_a   1.000
_cell.length_b   1.000
_cell.length_c   1.000
_cell.angle_alpha   90.00
_cell.angle_beta   90.00
_cell.angle_gamma   90.00
#
_symmetry.space_group_name_H-M   'P 1'
#
loop_
_entity.id
_entity.type
_entity.pdbx_description
1 polymer ?
#
loop_
_entity_poly.entity_id
_entity_poly.type
_entity_poly.pdbx_seq_one_letter_code
_entity_poly.pdbx_strand_id
1 'polypeptide(L)'
;MKERIKSLCKDYGISMNKLEETLGFGKGYISKLGNSTPNATKIKKIADYFNVSVDYLMTGNESDTEKYYLNDETAQVAQEIFENKELKALFDVQKDMDPDDLKALHSMALALKRKERGDIDDTGC
;
A
#
# COMPACT_ATOMS: atom_id res chain seq x y z
N MET A 1 8.74 16.02 -3.34
CA MET A 1 7.36 16.55 -3.38
C MET A 1 7.03 17.30 -4.67
N LYS A 2 7.65 18.46 -4.96
CA LYS A 2 7.34 19.26 -6.17
C LYS A 2 7.32 18.44 -7.47
N GLU A 3 8.36 17.64 -7.72
CA GLU A 3 8.45 16.80 -8.92
C GLU A 3 7.32 15.77 -9.00
N ARG A 4 6.85 15.23 -7.86
CA ARG A 4 5.73 14.27 -7.82
C ARG A 4 4.42 14.94 -8.19
N ILE A 5 4.16 16.13 -7.63
CA ILE A 5 2.98 16.93 -7.99
C ILE A 5 3.01 17.27 -9.49
N LYS A 6 4.19 17.56 -10.03
CA LYS A 6 4.36 17.84 -11.47
C LYS A 6 4.06 16.61 -12.33
N SER A 7 4.49 15.41 -11.91
CA SER A 7 4.13 14.15 -12.58
C SER A 7 2.62 13.91 -12.54
N LEU A 8 1.99 14.02 -11.36
CA LEU A 8 0.54 13.86 -11.20
C LEU A 8 -0.24 14.85 -12.07
N CYS A 9 0.20 16.10 -12.15
CA CYS A 9 -0.41 17.10 -13.05
C CYS A 9 -0.33 16.66 -14.52
N LYS A 10 0.81 16.08 -14.94
CA LYS A 10 1.00 15.57 -16.30
C LYS A 10 0.08 14.40 -16.59
N ASP A 11 -0.06 13.47 -15.64
CA ASP A 11 -0.92 12.29 -15.77
C ASP A 11 -2.41 12.68 -15.86
N TYR A 12 -2.81 13.71 -15.11
CA TYR A 12 -4.17 14.28 -15.15
C TYR A 12 -4.40 15.28 -16.30
N GLY A 13 -3.38 15.56 -17.12
CA GLY A 13 -3.48 16.51 -18.24
C GLY A 13 -3.71 17.97 -17.83
N ILE A 14 -3.34 18.35 -16.60
CA ILE A 14 -3.49 19.71 -16.08
C ILE A 14 -2.14 20.39 -15.87
N SER A 15 -2.13 21.73 -15.86
CA SER A 15 -0.93 22.49 -15.47
C SER A 15 -0.90 22.71 -13.95
N MET A 16 0.29 22.90 -13.38
CA MET A 16 0.42 23.27 -11.96
C MET A 16 -0.33 24.56 -11.62
N ASN A 17 -0.37 25.53 -12.53
CA ASN A 17 -1.15 26.76 -12.35
C ASN A 17 -2.65 26.45 -12.27
N LYS A 18 -3.16 25.54 -13.11
CA LYS A 18 -4.56 25.14 -13.08
C LYS A 18 -4.92 24.42 -11.78
N LEU A 19 -4.02 23.59 -11.27
CA LEU A 19 -4.16 22.94 -9.97
C LEU A 19 -4.21 23.99 -8.83
N GLU A 20 -3.33 24.99 -8.86
CA GLU A 20 -3.34 26.09 -7.88
C GLU A 20 -4.66 26.85 -7.90
N GLU A 21 -5.18 27.20 -9.08
CA GLU A 21 -6.49 27.85 -9.23
C GLU A 21 -7.63 26.97 -8.71
N THR A 22 -7.60 25.68 -9.03
CA THR A 22 -8.64 24.72 -8.63
C THR A 22 -8.69 24.52 -7.12
N LEU A 23 -7.53 24.50 -6.45
CA LEU A 23 -7.43 24.31 -5.01
C LEU A 23 -7.46 25.63 -4.20
N GLY A 24 -7.54 26.79 -4.89
CA GLY A 24 -7.56 28.11 -4.27
C GLY A 24 -6.22 28.49 -3.64
N PHE A 25 -5.10 28.07 -4.23
CA PHE A 25 -3.76 28.41 -3.79
C PHE A 25 -3.25 29.69 -4.45
N GLY A 26 -2.38 30.41 -3.75
CA GLY A 26 -1.68 31.56 -4.34
C GLY A 26 -0.76 31.11 -5.48
N LYS A 27 -0.64 31.93 -6.52
CA LYS A 27 0.20 31.63 -7.69
C LYS A 27 1.64 31.32 -7.30
N GLY A 28 2.18 30.21 -7.79
CA GLY A 28 3.54 29.74 -7.50
C GLY A 28 3.72 29.11 -6.12
N TYR A 29 2.64 28.76 -5.43
CA TYR A 29 2.66 27.98 -4.19
C TYR A 29 3.35 26.62 -4.39
N ILE A 30 3.00 25.88 -5.45
CA ILE A 30 3.56 24.56 -5.76
C ILE A 30 5.03 24.65 -6.12
N SER A 31 5.44 25.74 -6.77
CA SER A 31 6.85 26.00 -7.06
C SER A 31 7.70 26.19 -5.81
N LYS A 32 7.11 26.63 -4.68
CA LYS A 32 7.79 26.91 -3.40
C LYS A 32 7.71 25.76 -2.38
N LEU A 33 6.86 24.76 -2.62
CA LEU A 33 6.59 23.61 -1.74
C LEU A 33 7.84 22.75 -1.39
N GLY A 34 8.96 22.91 -2.10
CA GLY A 34 10.21 22.16 -1.85
C GLY A 34 11.16 22.74 -0.80
N ASN A 35 11.00 24.02 -0.42
CA ASN A 35 11.98 24.74 0.41
C ASN A 35 11.51 25.05 1.85
N SER A 36 10.28 24.71 2.22
CA SER A 36 9.75 25.02 3.56
C SER A 36 8.73 23.98 3.98
N THR A 37 8.67 23.68 5.29
CA THR A 37 7.67 22.78 5.89
C THR A 37 6.28 23.20 5.44
N PRO A 38 5.62 22.43 4.57
CA PRO A 38 4.41 22.92 3.98
C PRO A 38 3.23 22.76 4.94
N ASN A 39 2.26 23.65 4.80
CA ASN A 39 1.03 23.58 5.58
C ASN A 39 0.31 22.25 5.25
N ALA A 40 0.26 21.35 6.23
CA ALA A 40 -0.31 20.00 6.11
C ALA A 40 -1.72 20.01 5.49
N THR A 41 -2.54 21.02 5.79
CA THR A 41 -3.88 21.19 5.22
C THR A 41 -3.87 21.37 3.70
N LYS A 42 -2.87 22.08 3.16
CA LYS A 42 -2.75 22.27 1.70
C LYS A 42 -2.22 21.02 1.01
N ILE A 43 -1.30 20.30 1.64
CA ILE A 43 -0.79 19.03 1.11
C ILE A 43 -1.93 18.00 1.05
N LYS A 44 -2.75 17.94 2.11
CA LYS A 44 -3.93 17.08 2.15
C LYS A 44 -4.88 17.36 0.99
N LYS A 45 -5.20 18.64 0.71
CA LYS A 45 -6.02 19.02 -0.45
C LYS A 45 -5.45 18.55 -1.80
N ILE A 46 -4.13 18.55 -1.96
CA ILE A 46 -3.48 18.05 -3.18
C ILE A 46 -3.61 16.53 -3.25
N ALA A 47 -3.39 15.84 -2.13
CA ALA A 47 -3.55 14.39 -2.00
C ALA A 47 -4.99 13.96 -2.34
N ASP A 48 -5.98 14.61 -1.72
CA ASP A 48 -7.40 14.37 -1.97
C ASP A 48 -7.76 14.61 -3.45
N TYR A 49 -7.22 15.66 -4.08
CA TYR A 49 -7.49 15.98 -5.48
C TYR A 49 -6.99 14.91 -6.45
N PHE A 50 -5.82 14.35 -6.19
CA PHE A 50 -5.22 13.31 -7.03
C PHE A 50 -5.55 11.89 -6.57
N ASN A 51 -6.33 11.75 -5.50
CA ASN A 51 -6.65 10.49 -4.84
C ASN A 51 -5.39 9.67 -4.48
N VAL A 52 -4.39 10.32 -3.88
CA VAL A 52 -3.14 9.72 -3.40
C VAL A 52 -2.96 10.01 -1.92
N SER A 53 -2.13 9.22 -1.22
CA SER A 53 -1.85 9.49 0.19
C SER A 53 -0.97 10.74 0.37
N VAL A 54 -1.12 11.41 1.52
CA VAL A 54 -0.23 12.53 1.90
C VAL A 54 1.22 12.04 2.01
N ASP A 55 1.42 10.82 2.50
CA ASP A 55 2.74 10.20 2.59
C ASP A 55 3.36 10.02 1.21
N TYR A 56 2.62 9.53 0.21
CA TYR A 56 3.10 9.43 -1.17
C TYR A 56 3.60 10.77 -1.71
N LEU A 57 2.88 11.87 -1.47
CA LEU A 57 3.33 13.20 -1.89
C LEU A 57 4.64 13.62 -1.19
N MET A 58 4.75 13.32 0.11
CA MET A 58 5.88 13.66 0.99
C MET A 58 7.11 12.80 0.72
N THR A 59 7.00 11.49 0.92
CA THR A 59 8.08 10.50 0.92
C THR A 59 8.28 9.88 -0.46
N GLY A 60 7.21 9.74 -1.25
CA GLY A 60 7.20 9.00 -2.51
C GLY A 60 6.92 7.52 -2.35
N ASN A 61 6.65 7.05 -1.13
CA ASN A 61 6.24 5.68 -0.88
C ASN A 61 4.71 5.60 -0.94
N GLU A 62 4.17 4.63 -1.68
CA GLU A 62 2.77 4.23 -1.56
C GLU A 62 2.58 3.53 -0.21
N SER A 63 2.38 4.32 0.84
CA SER A 63 1.99 3.81 2.16
C SER A 63 0.51 4.11 2.40
N ASP A 64 -0.36 3.55 1.57
CA ASP A 64 -1.78 3.33 1.92
C ASP A 64 -2.41 2.30 0.99
N THR A 65 -1.92 1.07 1.07
CA THR A 65 -2.78 -0.11 0.91
C THR A 65 -2.73 -0.76 2.28
N GLU A 66 -3.89 -1.13 2.84
CA GLU A 66 -3.92 -2.03 4.01
C GLU A 66 -2.90 -3.14 3.75
N LYS A 67 -1.80 -3.16 4.51
CA LYS A 67 -0.75 -4.15 4.28
C LYS A 67 -1.41 -5.52 4.40
N TYR A 68 -1.47 -6.25 3.29
CA TYR A 68 -2.10 -7.57 3.24
C TYR A 68 -1.50 -8.52 4.29
N TYR A 69 -0.23 -8.31 4.62
CA TYR A 69 0.47 -8.96 5.71
C TYR A 69 0.58 -8.04 6.91
N LEU A 70 0.23 -8.56 8.08
CA LEU A 70 0.31 -7.84 9.36
C LEU A 70 1.75 -7.64 9.85
N ASN A 71 2.70 -8.43 9.33
CA ASN A 71 4.10 -8.37 9.73
C ASN A 71 4.99 -8.30 8.49
N ASP A 72 6.02 -7.45 8.56
CA ASP A 72 6.91 -7.15 7.43
C ASP A 72 7.78 -8.37 7.04
N GLU A 73 8.14 -9.25 7.99
CA GLU A 73 8.88 -10.49 7.69
C GLU A 73 8.07 -11.45 6.82
N THR A 74 6.78 -11.63 7.10
CA THR A 74 5.87 -12.44 6.28
C THR A 74 5.62 -11.78 4.94
N ALA A 75 5.54 -10.44 4.89
CA ALA A 75 5.44 -9.73 3.62
C ALA A 75 6.65 -10.00 2.72
N GLN A 76 7.86 -9.98 3.30
CA GLN A 76 9.09 -10.28 2.58
C GLN A 76 9.12 -11.74 2.11
N VAL A 77 8.81 -12.70 2.99
CA VAL A 77 8.77 -14.12 2.62
C VAL A 77 7.74 -14.37 1.52
N ALA A 78 6.55 -13.78 1.61
CA ALA A 78 5.52 -13.93 0.58
C ALA A 78 5.96 -13.35 -0.77
N GLN A 79 6.67 -12.22 -0.76
CA GLN A 79 7.25 -11.61 -1.94
C GLN A 79 8.31 -12.53 -2.58
N GLU A 80 9.19 -13.12 -1.77
CA GLU A 80 10.20 -14.09 -2.25
C GLU A 80 9.57 -15.35 -2.86
N ILE A 81 8.50 -15.87 -2.25
CA ILE A 81 7.74 -17.01 -2.79
C ILE A 81 7.13 -16.64 -4.14
N PHE A 82 6.57 -15.44 -4.28
CA PHE A 82 5.95 -14.98 -5.52
C PHE A 82 6.97 -14.79 -6.66
N GLU A 83 8.17 -14.29 -6.35
CA GLU A 83 9.24 -14.07 -7.33
C GLU A 83 9.95 -15.36 -7.73
N ASN A 84 9.92 -16.38 -6.87
CA ASN A 84 10.45 -17.70 -7.20
C ASN A 84 9.51 -18.43 -8.19
N LYS A 85 10.01 -18.70 -9.41
CA LYS A 85 9.25 -19.34 -10.48
C LYS A 85 8.70 -20.72 -10.12
N GLU A 86 9.42 -21.50 -9.30
CA GLU A 86 8.99 -22.85 -8.90
C GLU A 86 7.87 -22.79 -7.85
N LEU A 87 7.97 -21.87 -6.90
CA LEU A 87 6.95 -21.68 -5.88
C LEU A 87 5.71 -20.95 -6.42
N LYS A 88 5.89 -20.07 -7.40
CA LYS A 88 4.79 -19.49 -8.17
C LYS A 88 3.94 -20.57 -8.86
N ALA A 89 4.59 -21.62 -9.37
CA ALA A 89 3.88 -22.75 -9.98
C ALA A 89 2.99 -23.50 -8.96
N LEU A 90 3.30 -23.48 -7.66
CA LEU A 90 2.41 -24.03 -6.63
C LEU A 90 1.07 -23.30 -6.57
N PHE A 91 1.04 -21.98 -6.79
CA PHE A 91 -0.20 -21.22 -6.88
C PHE A 91 -0.97 -21.48 -8.18
N ASP A 92 -0.28 -21.81 -9.27
CA ASP A 92 -0.94 -22.24 -10.50
C ASP A 92 -1.54 -23.65 -10.35
N VAL A 93 -0.85 -24.59 -9.68
CA VAL A 93 -1.41 -25.91 -9.34
C VAL A 93 -2.71 -25.77 -8.55
N GLN A 94 -2.77 -24.84 -7.59
CA GLN A 94 -3.99 -24.59 -6.80
C GLN A 94 -5.20 -24.17 -7.65
N LYS A 95 -5.01 -23.60 -8.85
CA LYS A 95 -6.12 -23.22 -9.74
C LYS A 95 -6.84 -24.42 -10.35
N ASP A 96 -6.10 -25.51 -10.57
CA ASP A 96 -6.59 -26.75 -11.16
C ASP A 96 -6.89 -27.83 -10.10
N MET A 97 -6.76 -27.52 -8.80
CA MET A 97 -7.05 -28.46 -7.70
C MET A 97 -8.56 -28.65 -7.48
N ASP A 98 -8.93 -29.85 -7.02
CA ASP A 98 -10.30 -30.14 -6.60
C ASP A 98 -10.71 -29.27 -5.39
N PRO A 99 -11.98 -28.82 -5.31
CA PRO A 99 -12.45 -27.99 -4.20
C PRO A 99 -12.24 -28.62 -2.82
N ASP A 100 -12.31 -29.94 -2.67
CA ASP A 100 -12.12 -30.60 -1.38
C ASP A 100 -10.65 -30.62 -0.94
N ASP A 101 -9.71 -30.75 -1.89
CA ASP A 101 -8.29 -30.62 -1.61
C ASP A 101 -7.92 -29.19 -1.23
N LEU A 102 -8.51 -28.18 -1.87
CA LEU A 102 -8.30 -26.78 -1.52
C LEU A 102 -8.84 -26.46 -0.11
N LYS A 103 -9.99 -27.04 0.27
CA LYS A 103 -10.53 -26.93 1.64
C LYS A 103 -9.63 -27.58 2.67
N ALA A 104 -8.97 -28.70 2.33
CA ALA A 104 -8.00 -29.35 3.22
C ALA A 104 -6.79 -28.45 3.48
N LEU A 105 -6.22 -27.83 2.44
CA LEU A 105 -5.14 -26.84 2.58
C LEU A 105 -5.58 -25.64 3.45
N HIS A 106 -6.77 -25.10 3.21
CA HIS A 106 -7.33 -24.02 4.02
C HIS A 106 -7.48 -24.43 5.49
N SER A 107 -7.94 -25.65 5.76
CA SER A 107 -8.08 -26.19 7.12
C SER A 107 -6.72 -26.31 7.82
N MET A 108 -5.69 -26.74 7.10
CA MET A 108 -4.32 -26.82 7.61
C MET A 108 -3.76 -25.41 7.93
N ALA A 109 -3.96 -24.44 7.05
CA ALA A 109 -3.54 -23.06 7.27
C ALA A 109 -4.23 -22.45 8.51
N LEU A 110 -5.53 -22.71 8.69
CA LEU A 110 -6.26 -22.28 9.90
C LEU A 110 -5.74 -22.97 11.16
N ALA A 111 -5.37 -24.24 11.10
CA ALA A 111 -4.81 -24.97 12.24
C ALA A 111 -3.47 -24.36 12.69
N LEU A 112 -2.60 -23.98 11.75
CA LEU A 112 -1.34 -23.29 12.05
C LEU A 112 -1.59 -21.94 12.73
N LYS A 113 -2.50 -21.12 12.19
CA LYS A 113 -2.88 -19.83 12.78
C LYS A 113 -3.45 -19.97 14.21
N ARG A 114 -4.19 -21.05 14.49
CA ARG A 114 -4.70 -21.35 15.84
C ARG A 114 -3.59 -21.76 16.79
N LYS A 115 -2.63 -22.56 16.32
CA LYS A 115 -1.46 -22.98 17.11
C LYS A 115 -0.63 -21.77 17.55
N GLU A 116 -0.37 -20.82 16.66
CA GLU A 116 0.35 -19.59 17.00
C GLU A 116 -0.38 -18.70 18.02
N ARG A 117 -1.70 -18.84 18.17
CA ARG A 117 -2.51 -18.15 19.19
C ARG A 117 -2.72 -18.96 20.46
N GLY A 118 -2.28 -20.22 20.50
CA GLY A 118 -2.62 -21.21 21.52
C GLY A 118 -1.62 -21.39 22.67
N ASP A 119 -0.47 -20.70 22.67
CA ASP A 119 0.51 -20.75 23.77
C ASP A 119 0.21 -19.73 24.91
N ILE A 120 -1.06 -19.37 25.11
CA ILE A 120 -1.53 -18.55 26.24
C ILE A 120 -2.90 -19.05 26.72
N ASP A 121 -3.04 -20.32 27.10
CA ASP A 121 -4.01 -20.74 28.13
C ASP A 121 -3.76 -22.19 28.55
N ASP A 122 -2.66 -22.42 29.27
CA ASP A 122 -2.57 -23.61 30.13
C ASP A 122 -1.87 -23.21 31.42
N THR A 123 -2.55 -22.34 32.17
CA THR A 123 -2.30 -22.17 33.60
C THR A 123 -3.62 -22.36 34.34
N GLY A 124 -3.85 -23.60 34.77
CA GLY A 124 -4.72 -23.92 35.90
C GLY A 124 -6.07 -24.53 35.54
N CYS A 125 -6.15 -25.85 35.64
CA CYS A 125 -6.57 -26.50 36.89
C CYS A 125 -6.25 -28.01 36.87
#